data_AF-A0A9P6V5F2-F1
#
_entry.id   AF-A0A9P6V5F2-F1
#
_cell.length_a   1.000
_cell.length_b   1.000
_cell.length_c   1.000
_cell.angle_alpha   90.00
_cell.angle_beta   90.00
_cell.angle_gamma   90.00
#
_symmetry.space_group_name_H-M   'P 1'
#
loop_
_entity.id
_entity.type
_entity.pdbx_description
1 polymer ?
#
loop_
_entity_poly.entity_id
_entity_poly.type
_entity_poly.pdbx_seq_one_letter_code
_entity_poly.pdbx_strand_id
1 'polypeptide(L)'
;MNQDMNQTTVTKQDGHDKNDNIDDGLQQEHKQVQEQVEEGEYDRYKDNPELLGETKSKATRMFSYDWANGFVSPFRPTPRDILSNMLQHVDFSTASTERGSGALLDLGCGDGLVLVQALETFPRSKLPRAIGVDLDRPLLEAAHDRIQQEHPSSTEAEVTASDHQQYDILSRLELYHGDLTALQDPLTTIMAPPSCHETTGTTPASATMDALINESSHLFVYLLPEALAKLAPLLLDAMVMKHKIVLSMRWEIPELSEYLVHGGGAHQFYIYQCTRS
;
A
#
# COMPACT_ATOMS: atom_id res chain seq x y z
N MET A 1 -6.11 -14.58 -58.70
CA MET A 1 -7.26 -15.48 -58.91
C MET A 1 -8.31 -15.08 -57.89
N ASN A 2 -9.35 -14.39 -58.34
CA ASN A 2 -10.49 -13.91 -57.56
C ASN A 2 -11.68 -14.85 -57.79
N GLN A 3 -12.36 -15.26 -56.72
CA GLN A 3 -13.68 -15.93 -56.61
C GLN A 3 -13.76 -16.41 -55.13
N ASP A 4 -14.79 -16.26 -54.30
CA ASP A 4 -16.26 -16.20 -54.44
C ASP A 4 -16.83 -15.36 -53.26
N MET A 5 -17.77 -14.42 -53.44
CA MET A 5 -19.23 -14.60 -53.44
C MET A 5 -19.80 -15.64 -52.47
N ASN A 6 -20.47 -15.18 -51.41
CA ASN A 6 -21.70 -15.82 -50.97
C ASN A 6 -22.68 -14.82 -50.35
N GLN A 7 -23.86 -14.75 -50.98
CA GLN A 7 -25.06 -14.06 -50.52
C GLN A 7 -25.88 -15.06 -49.69
N THR A 8 -26.48 -14.61 -48.59
CA THR A 8 -27.56 -15.35 -47.95
C THR A 8 -28.75 -14.44 -47.67
N THR A 9 -29.89 -15.01 -48.03
CA THR A 9 -31.25 -14.51 -48.23
C THR A 9 -31.97 -13.98 -46.99
N VAL A 10 -32.81 -12.99 -47.27
CA VAL A 10 -33.92 -12.45 -46.47
C VAL A 10 -35.12 -13.41 -46.54
N THR A 11 -35.76 -13.69 -45.40
CA THR A 11 -37.11 -14.26 -45.36
C THR A 11 -38.01 -13.38 -44.51
N LYS A 12 -38.97 -12.73 -45.17
CA LYS A 12 -40.14 -12.08 -44.56
C LYS A 12 -41.15 -13.15 -44.13
N GLN A 13 -41.73 -13.01 -42.95
CA GLN A 13 -43.04 -13.57 -42.63
C GLN A 13 -43.86 -12.51 -41.89
N ASP A 14 -44.91 -12.04 -42.56
CA ASP A 14 -46.02 -11.29 -42.00
C ASP A 14 -47.04 -12.27 -41.41
N GLY A 15 -47.63 -11.92 -40.26
CA GLY A 15 -48.70 -12.67 -39.63
C GLY A 15 -49.35 -11.88 -38.50
N HIS A 16 -50.35 -11.08 -38.85
CA HIS A 16 -51.36 -10.53 -37.94
C HIS A 16 -52.09 -11.69 -37.23
N ASP A 17 -52.29 -11.59 -35.91
CA ASP A 17 -53.64 -11.77 -35.37
C ASP A 17 -53.81 -11.11 -33.99
N LYS A 18 -54.98 -10.51 -33.86
CA LYS A 18 -55.49 -9.83 -32.67
C LYS A 18 -55.88 -10.86 -31.62
N ASN A 19 -55.65 -10.55 -30.34
CA ASN A 19 -56.62 -10.90 -29.31
C ASN A 19 -56.48 -9.98 -28.10
N ASP A 20 -57.58 -9.27 -27.86
CA ASP A 20 -57.90 -8.59 -26.63
C ASP A 20 -58.03 -9.62 -25.50
N ASN A 21 -57.34 -9.38 -24.38
CA ASN A 21 -57.90 -9.61 -23.05
C ASN A 21 -57.02 -8.93 -22.01
N ILE A 22 -57.61 -7.89 -21.42
CA ILE A 22 -57.13 -7.14 -20.26
C ILE A 22 -57.31 -8.07 -19.06
N ASP A 23 -56.20 -8.53 -18.48
CA ASP A 23 -56.17 -9.27 -17.23
C ASP A 23 -55.64 -8.34 -16.12
N ASP A 24 -56.58 -7.70 -15.42
CA ASP A 24 -56.40 -6.79 -14.27
C ASP A 24 -56.05 -7.58 -12.98
N GLY A 25 -55.15 -8.56 -13.07
CA GLY A 25 -54.88 -9.53 -12.00
C GLY A 25 -53.47 -9.54 -11.40
N LEU A 26 -52.50 -8.79 -11.95
CA LEU A 26 -51.06 -8.97 -11.60
C LEU A 26 -50.34 -7.71 -11.08
N GLN A 27 -51.07 -6.69 -10.65
CA GLN A 27 -50.48 -5.46 -10.07
C GLN A 27 -50.45 -5.41 -8.53
N GLN A 28 -50.76 -6.50 -7.82
CA GLN A 28 -50.72 -6.52 -6.35
C GLN A 28 -49.65 -7.41 -5.70
N GLU A 29 -48.92 -8.25 -6.45
CA GLU A 29 -47.79 -9.02 -5.88
C GLU A 29 -46.39 -8.47 -6.23
N HIS A 30 -46.29 -7.54 -7.17
CA HIS A 30 -45.03 -6.83 -7.47
C HIS A 30 -44.83 -5.54 -6.66
N LYS A 31 -45.60 -5.36 -5.58
CA LYS A 31 -45.51 -4.19 -4.68
C LYS A 31 -45.09 -4.54 -3.25
N GLN A 32 -44.66 -5.79 -3.00
CA GLN A 32 -44.23 -6.27 -1.67
C GLN A 32 -42.90 -7.03 -1.66
N VAL A 33 -42.10 -6.94 -2.73
CA VAL A 33 -40.66 -7.33 -2.71
C VAL A 33 -39.80 -6.19 -3.24
N GLN A 34 -40.13 -4.99 -2.77
CA GLN A 34 -39.27 -3.82 -2.82
C GLN A 34 -39.16 -3.27 -1.40
N GLU A 35 -38.97 -4.17 -0.43
CA GLU A 35 -38.32 -3.84 0.83
C GLU A 35 -36.89 -3.46 0.48
N GLN A 36 -36.72 -2.15 0.30
CA GLN A 36 -35.59 -1.36 0.73
C GLN A 36 -34.46 -2.19 1.35
N VAL A 37 -33.57 -2.70 0.50
CA VAL A 37 -32.15 -2.69 0.86
C VAL A 37 -31.77 -1.21 0.78
N GLU A 38 -32.05 -0.46 1.83
CA GLU A 38 -31.21 0.68 2.16
C GLU A 38 -29.82 0.08 2.33
N GLU A 39 -29.01 0.09 1.27
CA GLU A 39 -27.56 0.03 1.38
C GLU A 39 -27.19 1.24 2.24
N GLY A 40 -27.26 1.05 3.56
CA GLY A 40 -26.77 2.01 4.51
C GLY A 40 -25.33 2.27 4.11
N GLU A 41 -25.05 3.49 3.67
CA GLU A 41 -23.72 3.95 3.32
C GLU A 41 -22.79 3.52 4.46
N TYR A 42 -21.96 2.51 4.19
CA TYR A 42 -21.09 1.94 5.20
C TYR A 42 -20.09 3.02 5.58
N ASP A 43 -20.36 3.70 6.69
CA ASP A 43 -19.46 4.71 7.22
C ASP A 43 -18.17 4.02 7.65
N ARG A 44 -17.17 4.10 6.77
CA ARG A 44 -15.84 3.54 7.01
C ARG A 44 -15.25 4.13 8.30
N TYR A 45 -15.63 5.32 8.72
CA TYR A 45 -15.09 5.98 9.91
C TYR A 45 -15.77 5.58 11.22
N LYS A 46 -16.85 4.78 11.17
CA LYS A 46 -17.61 4.36 12.36
C LYS A 46 -16.74 3.71 13.43
N ASP A 47 -15.75 2.92 13.02
CA ASP A 47 -14.87 2.18 13.92
C ASP A 47 -13.61 2.97 14.33
N ASN A 48 -13.42 4.19 13.79
CA ASN A 48 -12.26 5.06 14.06
C ASN A 48 -12.70 6.52 14.30
N PRO A 49 -13.58 6.79 15.29
CA PRO A 49 -14.17 8.12 15.52
C PRO A 49 -13.13 9.20 15.88
N GLU A 50 -11.94 8.82 16.34
CA GLU A 50 -10.83 9.75 16.62
C GLU A 50 -10.25 10.40 15.35
N LEU A 51 -10.52 9.84 14.16
CA LEU A 51 -10.16 10.45 12.89
C LEU A 51 -11.09 11.62 12.54
N LEU A 52 -12.33 11.60 13.05
CA LEU A 52 -13.30 12.67 12.93
C LEU A 52 -13.19 13.70 14.09
N GLY A 53 -12.45 13.35 15.15
CA GLY A 53 -12.25 14.20 16.32
C GLY A 53 -11.37 15.42 16.04
N GLU A 54 -11.70 16.54 16.70
CA GLU A 54 -11.01 17.83 16.60
C GLU A 54 -9.48 17.65 16.63
N THR A 55 -8.85 17.85 15.46
CA THR A 55 -7.40 17.92 15.34
C THR A 55 -6.92 19.13 16.16
N LYS A 56 -6.62 18.91 17.45
CA LYS A 56 -5.88 19.87 18.30
C LYS A 56 -4.42 19.89 17.89
N SER A 57 -4.20 20.35 16.67
CA SER A 57 -2.95 20.87 16.15
C SER A 57 -3.37 21.72 14.97
N LYS A 58 -3.35 23.05 15.14
CA LYS A 58 -3.42 23.95 13.98
C LYS A 58 -2.20 23.59 13.14
N ALA A 59 -2.41 22.93 11.99
CA ALA A 59 -1.35 22.73 11.02
C ALA A 59 -0.69 24.11 10.77
N THR A 60 0.51 24.32 11.30
CA THR A 60 1.21 25.62 11.27
C THR A 60 1.59 26.02 9.84
N ARG A 61 1.51 25.07 8.91
CA ARG A 61 1.57 25.25 7.46
C ARG A 61 0.41 24.49 6.82
N MET A 62 -0.61 25.21 6.36
CA MET A 62 -1.48 24.69 5.30
C MET A 62 -0.71 24.86 3.99
N PHE A 63 0.10 23.87 3.63
CA PHE A 63 0.37 23.68 2.22
C PHE A 63 -0.96 23.34 1.55
N SER A 64 -1.25 23.96 0.42
CA SER A 64 -2.40 23.65 -0.43
C SER A 64 -2.22 22.28 -1.05
N TYR A 65 -2.18 21.24 -0.23
CA TYR A 65 -2.37 19.89 -0.72
C TYR A 65 -3.82 19.75 -1.09
N ASP A 66 -4.07 19.06 -2.20
CA ASP A 66 -5.40 18.79 -2.69
C ASP A 66 -6.07 17.74 -1.79
N TRP A 67 -6.49 18.16 -0.60
CA TRP A 67 -7.24 17.34 0.35
C TRP A 67 -8.49 16.74 -0.30
N ALA A 68 -9.07 17.45 -1.28
CA ALA A 68 -10.24 16.97 -2.03
C ALA A 68 -9.90 15.75 -2.91
N ASN A 69 -8.63 15.54 -3.24
CA ASN A 69 -8.16 14.35 -3.92
C ASN A 69 -7.68 13.23 -2.96
N GLY A 70 -7.78 13.38 -1.65
CA GLY A 70 -7.65 12.27 -0.69
C GLY A 70 -6.24 11.71 -0.47
N PHE A 71 -5.19 12.39 -0.95
CA PHE A 71 -3.80 11.91 -0.84
C PHE A 71 -3.06 12.39 0.41
N VAL A 72 -3.66 13.28 1.19
CA VAL A 72 -3.03 13.82 2.40
C VAL A 72 -3.94 13.55 3.58
N SER A 73 -3.40 12.85 4.56
CA SER A 73 -4.00 12.59 5.86
C SER A 73 -3.13 13.23 6.93
N PRO A 74 -3.69 13.72 8.05
CA PRO A 74 -2.87 14.09 9.20
C PRO A 74 -1.99 12.90 9.60
N PHE A 75 -0.69 13.14 9.81
CA PHE A 75 0.20 12.11 10.32
C PHE A 75 -0.35 11.51 11.62
N ARG A 76 -0.38 10.18 11.68
CA ARG A 76 -0.82 9.40 12.83
C ARG A 76 0.24 8.34 13.13
N PRO A 77 0.93 8.41 14.27
CA PRO A 77 1.87 7.37 14.63
C PRO A 77 1.13 6.05 14.83
N THR A 78 1.67 4.99 14.24
CA THR A 78 1.20 3.63 14.45
C THR A 78 1.48 3.20 15.90
N PRO A 79 0.49 2.70 16.66
CA PRO A 79 0.75 2.12 17.98
C PRO A 79 1.72 0.93 17.90
N ARG A 80 2.77 0.95 18.73
CA ARG A 80 3.87 -0.03 18.67
C ARG A 80 3.41 -1.46 18.91
N ASP A 81 2.39 -1.66 19.73
CA ASP A 81 1.80 -2.96 20.07
C ASP A 81 1.11 -3.60 18.86
N ILE A 82 0.34 -2.81 18.09
CA ILE A 82 -0.29 -3.25 16.85
C ILE A 82 0.77 -3.60 15.82
N LEU A 83 1.79 -2.75 15.67
CA LEU A 83 2.88 -2.99 14.74
C LEU A 83 3.68 -4.25 15.11
N SER A 84 4.02 -4.42 16.39
CA SER A 84 4.65 -5.65 16.89
C SER A 84 3.81 -6.89 16.61
N ASN A 85 2.49 -6.81 16.80
CA ASN A 85 1.57 -7.90 16.51
C ASN A 85 1.59 -8.23 15.00
N MET A 86 1.39 -7.23 14.14
CA MET A 86 1.46 -7.40 12.69
C MET A 86 2.78 -8.06 12.25
N LEU A 87 3.92 -7.54 12.70
CA LEU A 87 5.25 -8.05 12.33
C LEU A 87 5.46 -9.51 12.74
N GLN A 88 4.81 -10.03 13.78
CA GLN A 88 4.89 -11.45 14.14
C GLN A 88 4.29 -12.39 13.08
N HIS A 89 3.41 -11.88 12.23
CA HIS A 89 2.76 -12.63 11.16
C HIS A 89 3.48 -12.50 9.80
N VAL A 90 4.58 -11.75 9.73
CA VAL A 90 5.31 -11.49 8.49
C VAL A 90 6.55 -12.36 8.39
N ASP A 91 6.70 -13.04 7.26
CA ASP A 91 7.90 -13.82 6.96
C ASP A 91 8.69 -13.23 5.78
N PHE A 92 9.66 -12.39 6.10
CA PHE A 92 10.58 -11.80 5.12
C PHE A 92 11.53 -12.82 4.46
N SER A 93 11.67 -14.04 5.01
CA SER A 93 12.62 -15.03 4.49
C SER A 93 12.17 -15.73 3.20
N THR A 94 10.86 -15.82 2.97
CA THR A 94 10.27 -16.56 1.85
C THR A 94 10.41 -15.84 0.50
N ALA A 95 10.72 -14.55 0.51
CA ALA A 95 10.78 -13.74 -0.70
C ALA A 95 12.18 -13.72 -1.37
N SER A 96 13.20 -14.29 -0.72
CA SER A 96 14.60 -14.00 -1.03
C SER A 96 15.25 -14.84 -2.14
N THR A 97 14.55 -15.76 -2.82
CA THR A 97 15.27 -16.72 -3.68
C THR A 97 15.30 -16.40 -5.18
N GLU A 98 14.34 -15.65 -5.76
CA GLU A 98 14.39 -15.34 -7.21
C GLU A 98 13.74 -14.01 -7.66
N ARG A 99 13.04 -13.24 -6.79
CA ARG A 99 11.98 -12.28 -7.24
C ARG A 99 12.01 -10.87 -6.65
N GLY A 100 13.07 -10.53 -5.93
CA GLY A 100 13.25 -9.22 -5.29
C GLY A 100 14.31 -9.31 -4.19
N SER A 101 14.91 -8.17 -3.85
CA SER A 101 15.66 -8.08 -2.60
C SER A 101 14.66 -8.23 -1.44
N GLY A 102 15.04 -8.83 -0.32
CA GLY A 102 14.14 -9.02 0.84
C GLY A 102 13.77 -7.72 1.56
N ALA A 103 13.40 -6.66 0.82
CA ALA A 103 13.16 -5.33 1.36
C ALA A 103 11.68 -5.10 1.69
N LEU A 104 11.46 -4.34 2.77
CA LEU A 104 10.17 -3.74 3.11
C LEU A 104 10.08 -2.36 2.45
N LEU A 105 9.03 -2.09 1.69
CA LEU A 105 8.71 -0.78 1.14
C LEU A 105 7.47 -0.21 1.84
N ASP A 106 7.62 0.90 2.55
CA ASP A 106 6.54 1.62 3.24
C ASP A 106 6.11 2.84 2.42
N LEU A 107 4.86 2.81 1.93
CA LEU A 107 4.26 3.85 1.10
C LEU A 107 3.46 4.81 1.98
N GLY A 108 3.97 6.03 2.14
CA GLY A 108 3.49 7.00 3.13
C GLY A 108 4.12 6.76 4.50
N CYS A 109 5.45 6.61 4.53
CA CYS A 109 6.17 6.14 5.71
C CYS A 109 6.22 7.14 6.88
N GLY A 110 5.84 8.40 6.65
CA GLY A 110 5.79 9.45 7.65
C GLY A 110 7.12 9.63 8.39
N ASP A 111 7.12 9.35 9.70
CA ASP A 111 8.28 9.48 10.56
C ASP A 111 9.24 8.28 10.52
N GLY A 112 8.96 7.27 9.67
CA GLY A 112 9.78 6.08 9.51
C GLY A 112 9.72 5.08 10.67
N LEU A 113 8.81 5.25 11.65
CA LEU A 113 8.71 4.35 12.81
C LEU A 113 8.53 2.89 12.42
N VAL A 114 7.70 2.60 11.41
CA VAL A 114 7.44 1.24 10.91
C VAL A 114 8.73 0.59 10.40
N LEU A 115 9.50 1.34 9.60
CA LEU A 115 10.76 0.89 9.02
C LEU A 115 11.81 0.58 10.10
N VAL A 116 11.97 1.49 11.07
CA VAL A 116 12.90 1.31 12.19
C VAL A 116 12.51 0.08 13.01
N GLN A 117 11.25 -0.02 13.42
CA GLN A 117 10.78 -1.15 14.23
C GLN A 117 10.91 -2.49 13.48
N ALA A 118 10.68 -2.51 12.16
CA ALA A 118 10.94 -3.70 11.35
C ALA A 118 12.44 -4.06 11.33
N LEU A 119 13.34 -3.10 11.13
CA LEU A 119 14.78 -3.33 11.11
C LEU A 119 15.36 -3.76 12.46
N GLU A 120 14.76 -3.32 13.57
CA GLU A 120 15.04 -3.78 14.94
C GLU A 120 14.52 -5.20 15.20
N THR A 121 13.33 -5.51 14.67
CA THR A 121 12.67 -6.80 14.88
C THR A 121 13.35 -7.92 14.08
N PHE A 122 13.81 -7.62 12.86
CA PHE A 122 14.33 -8.62 11.94
C PHE A 122 15.84 -8.48 11.70
N PRO A 123 16.60 -9.60 11.80
CA PRO A 123 18.02 -9.58 11.46
C PRO A 123 18.21 -9.31 9.97
N ARG A 124 19.40 -8.80 9.60
CA ARG A 124 19.76 -8.49 8.20
C ARG A 124 19.58 -9.66 7.23
N SER A 125 19.73 -10.91 7.71
CA SER A 125 19.50 -12.11 6.90
C SER A 125 18.04 -12.34 6.52
N LYS A 126 17.09 -11.77 7.29
CA LYS A 126 15.65 -11.83 6.99
C LYS A 126 15.17 -10.55 6.30
N LEU A 127 15.56 -9.39 6.82
CA LEU A 127 15.18 -8.08 6.28
C LEU A 127 16.46 -7.30 5.94
N PRO A 128 17.09 -7.52 4.77
CA PRO A 128 18.31 -6.83 4.40
C PRO A 128 18.18 -5.31 4.34
N ARG A 129 16.97 -4.80 4.03
CA ARG A 129 16.75 -3.38 3.75
C ARG A 129 15.30 -2.97 4.04
N ALA A 130 15.09 -1.72 4.42
CA ALA A 130 13.77 -1.09 4.52
C ALA A 130 13.78 0.26 3.81
N ILE A 131 12.74 0.56 3.05
CA ILE A 131 12.63 1.71 2.15
C ILE A 131 11.35 2.47 2.50
N GLY A 132 11.46 3.75 2.79
CA GLY A 132 10.32 4.63 3.02
C GLY A 132 10.13 5.63 1.89
N VAL A 133 8.88 5.84 1.48
CA VAL A 133 8.51 6.92 0.57
C VAL A 133 7.43 7.79 1.20
N ASP A 134 7.61 9.11 1.17
CA ASP A 134 6.58 10.05 1.63
C ASP A 134 6.57 11.34 0.77
N LEU A 135 5.44 12.05 0.78
CA LEU A 135 5.25 13.32 0.10
C LEU A 135 5.70 14.51 0.97
N ASP A 136 5.75 14.36 2.30
CA ASP A 136 6.18 15.41 3.23
C ASP A 136 7.70 15.36 3.46
N ARG A 137 8.42 16.11 2.62
CA ARG A 137 9.89 16.22 2.73
C ARG A 137 10.37 16.69 4.12
N PRO A 138 9.82 17.77 4.73
CA PRO A 138 10.18 18.14 6.10
C PRO A 138 10.01 17.02 7.13
N LEU A 139 8.95 16.21 7.02
CA LEU A 139 8.73 15.08 7.92
C LEU A 139 9.82 14.00 7.76
N LEU A 140 10.21 13.69 6.52
CA LEU A 140 11.30 12.76 6.23
C LEU A 140 12.66 13.25 6.74
N GLU A 141 12.95 14.55 6.61
CA GLU A 141 14.18 15.14 7.16
C GLU A 141 14.22 15.04 8.69
N ALA A 142 13.09 15.34 9.36
CA ALA A 142 12.98 15.18 10.81
C ALA A 142 13.09 13.70 11.25
N ALA A 143 12.54 12.78 10.47
CA ALA A 143 12.67 11.34 10.68
C ALA A 143 14.14 10.90 10.62
N HIS A 144 14.84 11.31 9.57
CA HIS A 144 16.28 11.04 9.41
C HIS A 144 17.09 11.52 10.61
N ASP A 145 16.93 12.79 11.00
CA ASP A 145 17.70 13.39 12.10
C ASP A 145 17.45 12.65 13.43
N ARG A 146 16.19 12.28 13.70
CA ARG A 146 15.82 11.50 14.88
C ARG A 146 16.45 10.11 14.88
N ILE A 147 16.35 9.39 13.76
CA ILE A 147 16.91 8.03 13.63
C ILE A 147 18.43 8.05 13.77
N GLN A 148 19.09 9.05 13.20
CA GLN A 148 20.54 9.23 13.34
C GLN A 148 20.97 9.52 14.79
N GLN A 149 20.16 10.27 15.55
CA GLN A 149 20.42 10.52 16.97
C GLN A 149 20.19 9.29 17.85
N GLU A 150 19.15 8.50 17.56
CA GLU A 150 18.79 7.29 18.30
C GLU A 150 19.70 6.09 17.98
N HIS A 151 20.24 6.03 16.76
CA HIS A 151 21.07 4.94 16.26
C HIS A 151 22.37 5.45 15.64
N PRO A 152 23.29 6.04 16.44
CA PRO A 152 24.51 6.62 15.92
C PRO A 152 25.39 5.57 15.22
N SER A 153 25.95 5.94 14.07
CA SER A 153 26.92 5.11 13.35
C SER A 153 28.12 4.81 14.25
N SER A 154 28.38 3.54 14.54
CA SER A 154 29.55 3.10 15.30
C SER A 154 30.82 3.22 14.46
N THR A 155 31.30 4.45 14.19
CA THR A 155 32.46 4.66 13.32
C THR A 155 33.81 4.48 14.03
N GLU A 156 33.89 4.41 15.37
CA GLU A 156 35.19 4.47 16.07
C GLU A 156 35.36 3.64 17.36
N ALA A 157 34.41 2.82 17.79
CA ALA A 157 34.59 2.01 19.01
C ALA A 157 35.06 0.59 18.67
N GLU A 158 36.19 0.15 19.27
CA GLU A 158 36.70 -1.23 19.18
C GLU A 158 35.58 -2.25 19.43
N VAL A 159 35.14 -2.91 18.36
CA VAL A 159 33.97 -3.79 18.39
C VAL A 159 34.39 -5.17 18.89
N THR A 160 33.96 -5.53 20.09
CA THR A 160 33.97 -6.92 20.55
C THR A 160 32.81 -7.69 19.89
N ALA A 161 33.12 -8.88 19.37
CA ALA A 161 32.27 -9.69 18.49
C ALA A 161 30.87 -10.10 19.03
N SER A 162 30.50 -9.72 20.25
CA SER A 162 29.18 -9.98 20.84
C SER A 162 28.13 -8.91 20.55
N ASP A 163 28.52 -7.70 20.12
CA ASP A 163 27.61 -6.55 20.04
C ASP A 163 27.16 -6.22 18.60
N HIS A 164 27.53 -7.06 17.62
CA HIS A 164 27.27 -6.88 16.19
C HIS A 164 25.78 -6.87 15.77
N GLN A 165 24.85 -7.08 16.70
CA GLN A 165 23.43 -7.16 16.37
C GLN A 165 22.71 -5.81 16.46
N GLN A 166 23.28 -4.78 17.12
CA GLN A 166 22.44 -3.71 17.66
C GLN A 166 22.32 -2.42 16.81
N TYR A 167 23.17 -2.10 15.83
CA TYR A 167 23.14 -0.73 15.23
C TYR A 167 23.45 -0.63 13.74
N ASP A 168 22.90 -1.53 12.94
CA ASP A 168 23.03 -1.44 11.48
C ASP A 168 21.77 -0.87 10.79
N ILE A 169 20.95 -0.12 11.52
CA ILE A 169 19.70 0.45 10.98
C ILE A 169 20.01 1.45 9.87
N LEU A 170 20.96 2.37 10.11
CA LEU A 170 21.28 3.42 9.13
C LEU A 170 21.85 2.88 7.82
N SER A 171 22.53 1.73 7.80
CA SER A 171 23.01 1.13 6.55
C SER A 171 21.96 0.31 5.79
N ARG A 172 20.81 0.09 6.42
CA ARG A 172 19.71 -0.73 5.89
C ARG A 172 18.45 0.10 5.60
N LEU A 173 18.42 1.37 5.98
CA LEU A 173 17.29 2.27 5.81
C LEU A 173 17.51 3.21 4.63
N GLU A 174 16.50 3.35 3.78
CA GLU A 174 16.46 4.34 2.71
C GLU A 174 15.17 5.18 2.84
N LEU A 175 15.26 6.48 2.59
CA LEU A 175 14.11 7.39 2.60
C LEU A 175 14.09 8.19 1.29
N TYR A 176 12.93 8.21 0.64
CA TYR A 176 12.70 8.91 -0.61
C TYR A 176 11.52 9.87 -0.46
N HIS A 177 11.66 11.06 -1.03
CA HIS A 177 10.58 12.02 -1.19
C HIS A 177 9.99 11.90 -2.60
N GLY A 178 8.68 11.72 -2.69
CA GLY A 178 7.97 11.72 -3.97
C GLY A 178 6.48 11.40 -3.86
N ASP A 179 5.80 11.52 -4.99
CA ASP A 179 4.36 11.22 -5.12
C ASP A 179 4.16 9.73 -5.41
N LEU A 180 3.37 9.06 -4.57
CA LEU A 180 3.06 7.63 -4.70
C LEU A 180 2.26 7.29 -5.97
N THR A 181 1.59 8.28 -6.56
CA THR A 181 0.76 8.11 -7.77
C THR A 181 1.54 8.27 -9.06
N ALA A 182 2.71 8.90 -9.00
CA ALA A 182 3.54 9.21 -10.15
C ALA A 182 4.60 8.11 -10.37
N LEU A 183 4.15 6.93 -10.80
CA LEU A 183 4.97 5.69 -10.77
C LEU A 183 6.31 5.76 -11.50
N GLN A 184 6.36 6.54 -12.57
CA GLN A 184 7.54 6.69 -13.44
C GLN A 184 8.34 7.96 -13.13
N ASP A 185 7.82 8.81 -12.25
CA ASP A 185 8.51 10.04 -11.91
C ASP A 185 9.72 9.72 -11.02
N PRO A 186 10.84 10.43 -11.23
CA PRO A 186 12.02 10.28 -10.41
C PRO A 186 11.72 10.68 -8.95
N LEU A 187 12.04 9.78 -8.02
CA LEU A 187 12.00 10.05 -6.59
C LEU A 187 13.26 10.80 -6.15
N THR A 188 13.10 11.71 -5.20
CA THR A 188 14.22 12.45 -4.61
C THR A 188 14.72 11.71 -3.38
N THR A 189 15.97 11.24 -3.38
CA THR A 189 16.58 10.60 -2.20
C THR A 189 16.74 11.61 -1.05
N ILE A 190 16.23 11.25 0.12
CA ILE A 190 16.46 11.98 1.39
C ILE A 190 17.54 11.29 2.21
N MET A 191 17.50 9.96 2.28
CA MET A 191 18.48 9.13 2.97
C MET A 191 18.81 7.94 2.08
N ALA A 192 20.10 7.75 1.80
CA ALA A 192 20.61 6.54 1.17
C ALA A 192 21.60 5.85 2.11
N PRO A 193 21.76 4.52 2.01
CA PRO A 193 22.80 3.83 2.74
C PRO A 193 24.15 4.44 2.36
N PRO A 194 25.11 4.54 3.31
CA PRO A 194 26.48 4.88 2.95
C PRO A 194 26.94 3.85 1.90
N SER A 195 27.16 4.34 0.68
CA SER A 195 27.46 3.49 -0.47
C SER A 195 28.61 2.54 -0.14
N CYS A 196 28.40 1.25 -0.37
CA CYS A 196 29.46 0.25 -0.33
C CYS A 196 30.46 0.59 -1.46
N HIS A 197 31.43 1.43 -1.15
CA HIS A 197 32.48 1.98 -2.00
C HIS A 197 32.03 2.79 -3.24
N GLU A 198 32.36 4.09 -3.19
CA GLU A 198 32.37 5.03 -4.30
C GLU A 198 33.10 4.45 -5.53
N THR A 199 32.33 3.94 -6.50
CA THR A 199 32.83 3.80 -7.87
C THR A 199 32.51 5.11 -8.60
N THR A 200 33.49 6.01 -8.51
CA THR A 200 33.70 7.23 -9.30
C THR A 200 32.64 7.54 -10.39
N GLY A 201 31.84 8.59 -10.17
CA GLY A 201 31.35 9.47 -11.24
C GLY A 201 29.95 9.23 -11.81
N THR A 202 29.17 8.27 -11.30
CA THR A 202 27.78 8.09 -11.74
C THR A 202 26.85 8.74 -10.72
N THR A 203 26.11 9.77 -11.11
CA THR A 203 24.99 10.31 -10.32
C THR A 203 24.13 9.13 -9.83
N PRO A 204 23.74 9.06 -8.55
CA PRO A 204 22.88 7.98 -8.07
C PRO A 204 21.69 7.89 -9.01
N ALA A 205 21.49 6.71 -9.60
CA ALA A 205 20.39 6.48 -10.52
C ALA A 205 19.11 6.89 -9.81
N SER A 206 18.34 7.80 -10.41
CA SER A 206 17.10 8.25 -9.80
C SER A 206 16.17 7.05 -9.67
N ALA A 207 15.86 6.64 -8.45
CA ALA A 207 14.88 5.60 -8.20
C ALA A 207 13.49 6.06 -8.66
N THR A 208 12.70 5.14 -9.21
CA THR A 208 11.27 5.36 -9.48
C THR A 208 10.45 4.46 -8.55
N MET A 209 9.18 4.78 -8.34
CA MET A 209 8.30 3.93 -7.52
C MET A 209 8.21 2.50 -8.07
N ASP A 210 8.13 2.34 -9.39
CA ASP A 210 8.10 1.01 -10.02
C ASP A 210 9.37 0.19 -9.70
N ALA A 211 10.55 0.83 -9.77
CA ALA A 211 11.81 0.20 -9.43
C ALA A 211 11.83 -0.25 -7.96
N LEU A 212 11.42 0.62 -7.03
CA LEU A 212 11.36 0.28 -5.60
C LEU A 212 10.38 -0.87 -5.33
N ILE A 213 9.21 -0.87 -5.96
CA ILE A 213 8.25 -1.99 -5.86
C ILE A 213 8.89 -3.28 -6.37
N ASN A 214 9.56 -3.25 -7.53
CA ASN A 214 10.22 -4.42 -8.10
C ASN A 214 11.31 -4.99 -7.17
N GLU A 215 12.06 -4.10 -6.51
CA GLU A 215 13.12 -4.46 -5.56
C GLU A 215 12.63 -4.94 -4.21
N SER A 216 11.43 -4.55 -3.78
CA SER A 216 10.82 -4.94 -2.51
C SER A 216 10.21 -6.34 -2.56
N SER A 217 9.99 -6.95 -1.41
CA SER A 217 9.16 -8.16 -1.29
C SER A 217 7.84 -7.91 -0.59
N HIS A 218 7.81 -6.89 0.27
CA HIS A 218 6.67 -6.51 1.08
C HIS A 218 6.36 -5.03 0.88
N LEU A 219 5.08 -4.72 0.70
CA LEU A 219 4.55 -3.37 0.63
C LEU A 219 3.73 -3.09 1.88
N PHE A 220 4.10 -2.07 2.64
CA PHE A 220 3.31 -1.59 3.77
C PHE A 220 2.58 -0.30 3.39
N VAL A 221 1.31 -0.20 3.78
CA VAL A 221 0.49 1.00 3.59
C VAL A 221 -0.27 1.34 4.87
N TYR A 222 -0.28 2.60 5.25
CA TYR A 222 -1.16 3.12 6.30
C TYR A 222 -1.79 4.44 5.84
N LEU A 223 -2.80 4.30 4.98
CA LEU A 223 -3.43 5.41 4.26
C LEU A 223 -4.94 5.41 4.49
N LEU A 224 -5.59 6.55 4.25
CA LEU A 224 -7.05 6.65 4.32
C LEU A 224 -7.73 5.78 3.24
N PRO A 225 -8.99 5.36 3.45
CA PRO A 225 -9.69 4.49 2.51
C PRO A 225 -9.74 5.00 1.06
N GLU A 226 -9.81 6.32 0.85
CA GLU A 226 -9.86 6.95 -0.47
C GLU A 226 -8.50 6.84 -1.18
N ALA A 227 -7.39 7.02 -0.45
CA ALA A 227 -6.05 6.82 -0.98
C ALA A 227 -5.79 5.34 -1.29
N LEU A 228 -6.24 4.43 -0.41
CA LEU A 228 -6.15 2.98 -0.63
C LEU A 228 -6.91 2.56 -1.89
N ALA A 229 -8.14 3.05 -2.10
CA ALA A 229 -8.92 2.75 -3.30
C ALA A 229 -8.19 3.19 -4.60
N LYS A 230 -7.47 4.32 -4.56
CA LYS A 230 -6.68 4.80 -5.70
C LYS A 230 -5.41 3.98 -5.93
N LEU A 231 -4.77 3.51 -4.87
CA LEU A 231 -3.59 2.63 -4.96
C LEU A 231 -3.94 1.17 -5.19
N ALA A 232 -5.19 0.75 -4.99
CA ALA A 232 -5.61 -0.64 -5.10
C ALA A 232 -5.19 -1.31 -6.43
N PRO A 233 -5.30 -0.68 -7.62
CA PRO A 233 -4.82 -1.28 -8.87
C PRO A 233 -3.31 -1.56 -8.87
N LEU A 234 -2.51 -0.65 -8.30
CA LEU A 234 -1.06 -0.81 -8.16
C LEU A 234 -0.71 -1.96 -7.20
N LEU A 235 -1.38 -2.00 -6.04
CA LEU A 235 -1.17 -3.03 -5.04
C LEU A 235 -1.59 -4.42 -5.54
N LEU A 236 -2.69 -4.49 -6.30
CA LEU A 236 -3.15 -5.70 -6.96
C LEU A 236 -2.13 -6.19 -8.00
N ASP A 237 -1.64 -5.30 -8.88
CA ASP A 237 -0.59 -5.64 -9.85
C ASP A 237 0.68 -6.14 -9.15
N ALA A 238 1.15 -5.42 -8.13
CA ALA A 238 2.32 -5.83 -7.36
C ALA A 238 2.13 -7.23 -6.72
N MET A 239 0.96 -7.50 -6.16
CA MET A 239 0.69 -8.80 -5.54
C MET A 239 0.52 -9.94 -6.56
N VAL A 240 -0.26 -9.71 -7.63
CA VAL A 240 -0.59 -10.77 -8.61
C VAL A 240 0.54 -11.00 -9.59
N MET A 241 1.06 -9.94 -10.20
CA MET A 241 2.06 -10.00 -11.26
C MET A 241 3.48 -10.08 -10.70
N LYS A 242 3.74 -9.37 -9.61
CA LYS A 242 5.08 -9.28 -9.01
C LYS A 242 5.23 -10.10 -7.73
N HIS A 243 4.19 -10.82 -7.31
CA HIS A 243 4.18 -11.72 -6.16
C HIS A 243 4.62 -11.06 -4.84
N LYS A 244 4.26 -9.78 -4.64
CA LYS A 244 4.52 -9.07 -3.38
C LYS A 244 3.49 -9.44 -2.31
N ILE A 245 3.89 -9.30 -1.05
CA ILE A 245 2.97 -9.34 0.09
C ILE A 245 2.57 -7.90 0.42
N VAL A 246 1.29 -7.64 0.60
CA VAL A 246 0.78 -6.30 0.96
C VAL A 246 0.31 -6.33 2.41
N LEU A 247 0.77 -5.36 3.19
CA LEU A 247 0.37 -5.13 4.57
C LEU A 247 -0.35 -3.80 4.64
N SER A 248 -1.52 -3.77 5.25
CA SER A 248 -2.24 -2.53 5.51
C SER A 248 -2.60 -2.40 6.98
N MET A 249 -2.66 -1.16 7.45
CA MET A 249 -3.07 -0.85 8.82
C MET A 249 -4.40 -0.12 8.89
N ARG A 250 -5.18 -0.48 9.92
CA ARG A 250 -6.53 -0.01 10.26
C ARG A 250 -7.64 -0.29 9.24
N TRP A 251 -7.32 -0.27 7.97
CA TRP A 251 -8.28 -0.32 6.89
C TRP A 251 -8.05 -1.53 6.02
N GLU A 252 -9.12 -2.29 5.81
CA GLU A 252 -9.14 -3.28 4.75
C GLU A 252 -9.08 -2.59 3.38
N ILE A 253 -8.45 -3.24 2.40
CA ILE A 253 -8.47 -2.89 0.99
C ILE A 253 -9.49 -3.82 0.31
N PRO A 254 -10.75 -3.38 0.07
CA PRO A 254 -11.82 -4.26 -0.39
C PRO A 254 -11.49 -5.01 -1.69
N GLU A 255 -10.78 -4.36 -2.60
CA GLU A 255 -10.33 -4.91 -3.88
C GLU A 255 -9.35 -6.08 -3.72
N LEU A 256 -8.72 -6.23 -2.56
CA LEU A 256 -7.78 -7.32 -2.24
C LEU A 256 -8.38 -8.37 -1.29
N SER A 257 -9.66 -8.28 -0.95
CA SER A 257 -10.33 -9.14 0.04
C SER A 257 -10.20 -10.64 -0.26
N GLU A 258 -10.21 -11.04 -1.53
CA GLU A 258 -10.01 -12.44 -1.96
C GLU A 258 -8.60 -12.98 -1.65
N TYR A 259 -7.64 -12.09 -1.39
CA TYR A 259 -6.25 -12.41 -1.08
C TYR A 259 -5.91 -12.23 0.40
N LEU A 260 -6.90 -11.92 1.25
CA LEU A 260 -6.69 -11.70 2.67
C LEU A 260 -6.29 -13.02 3.35
N VAL A 261 -5.07 -13.08 3.89
CA VAL A 261 -4.56 -14.25 4.63
C VAL A 261 -4.62 -14.06 6.15
N HIS A 262 -4.56 -12.81 6.61
CA HIS A 262 -4.64 -12.46 8.02
C HIS A 262 -5.26 -11.07 8.20
N GLY A 263 -6.20 -10.91 9.13
CA GLY A 263 -6.85 -9.62 9.41
C GLY A 263 -8.30 -9.80 9.88
N GLY A 264 -9.04 -8.69 10.02
CA GLY A 264 -10.44 -8.67 10.44
C GLY A 264 -10.66 -8.00 11.80
N GLY A 265 -11.91 -7.85 12.25
CA GLY A 265 -12.34 -6.83 13.24
C GLY A 265 -11.62 -6.73 14.59
N ALA A 266 -10.89 -7.76 15.05
CA ALA A 266 -10.05 -7.66 16.26
C ALA A 266 -8.60 -7.21 15.96
N HIS A 267 -8.17 -7.38 14.71
CA HIS A 267 -6.84 -7.08 14.22
C HIS A 267 -6.88 -5.72 13.52
N GLN A 268 -6.16 -4.73 14.05
CA GLN A 268 -6.05 -3.40 13.43
C GLN A 268 -5.07 -3.39 12.24
N PHE A 269 -4.88 -4.53 11.57
CA PHE A 269 -4.02 -4.71 10.41
C PHE A 269 -4.53 -5.85 9.53
N TYR A 270 -4.11 -5.84 8.27
CA TYR A 270 -4.47 -6.83 7.26
C TYR A 270 -3.23 -7.22 6.45
N ILE A 271 -3.10 -8.50 6.12
CA ILE A 271 -2.03 -9.06 5.31
C ILE A 271 -2.67 -9.76 4.11
N TYR A 272 -2.25 -9.36 2.92
CA TYR A 272 -2.71 -9.89 1.65
C TYR A 272 -1.58 -10.62 0.93
N GLN A 273 -1.88 -11.80 0.41
CA GLN A 273 -0.92 -12.62 -0.30
C GLN A 273 -1.60 -13.46 -1.38
N CYS A 274 -1.03 -13.47 -2.58
CA CYS A 274 -1.44 -14.40 -3.63
C CYS A 274 -0.92 -15.81 -3.32
N THR A 275 -1.77 -16.66 -2.75
CA THR A 275 -1.50 -18.09 -2.65
C THR A 275 -1.67 -18.70 -4.03
N ARG A 276 -0.57 -19.05 -4.71
CA ARG A 276 -0.65 -19.79 -5.98
C ARG A 276 -1.48 -21.05 -5.77
N SER A 277 -2.65 -21.11 -6.42
CA SER A 277 -3.41 -22.34 -6.64
C SER A 277 -2.72 -23.24 -7.64
#